data_AF-A0A5N6EAK3-F1
#
_entry.id   AF-A0A5N6EAK3-F1
#
_cell.length_a   1.000
_cell.length_b   1.000
_cell.length_c   1.000
_cell.angle_alpha   90.00
_cell.angle_beta   90.00
_cell.angle_gamma   90.00
#
_symmetry.space_group_name_H-M   'P 1'
#
loop_
_entity.id
_entity.type
_entity.pdbx_description
1 polymer ?
#
loop_
_entity_poly.entity_id
_entity_poly.type
_entity_poly.pdbx_seq_one_letter_code
_entity_poly.pdbx_strand_id
1 'polypeptide(L)'
;MSSAAAVYIESYKRLSEWNDELEFLGFVLLEIIDPEGIEDRGFCWHQAVDLPTIVDILQSACSIPNEKLGKVLSKKPLKYFKALLPQCRQIRNAVAHHQSPDNTRLRMLQEKKENLSSWLQSIIRLVASEFDIHEVKWCPYTAQSQTKATYNASTISLDDGPLLLQREKILESVKKPQIKPTSVKRKSKATEEGRKRHWEAFKIAQRRKVERRREIDTQKDEYRRYKLQELDGDYYQRRQLRLMQVDRIHHLIVSEEKEWRFQRTRYLEYEASAVNFSSCISFTLALLAVSAPLWLGLFIRCVWKGAQERFGRLFSIKEVSF
;
A
#
# COMPACT_ATOMS: atom_id res chain seq x y z
N MET A 1 -18.36 42.21 -0.51
CA MET A 1 -17.96 40.79 -0.46
C MET A 1 -17.87 40.40 1.02
N SER A 2 -18.55 39.34 1.46
CA SER A 2 -18.65 39.02 2.90
C SER A 2 -17.28 38.65 3.48
N SER A 3 -17.00 39.14 4.69
CA SER A 3 -15.73 38.91 5.42
C SER A 3 -15.30 37.43 5.42
N ALA A 4 -16.27 36.51 5.53
CA ALA A 4 -16.04 35.07 5.51
C ALA A 4 -15.49 34.54 4.18
N ALA A 5 -15.93 35.08 3.03
CA ALA A 5 -15.45 34.64 1.72
C ALA A 5 -13.98 35.06 1.48
N ALA A 6 -13.60 36.26 1.95
CA ALA A 6 -12.22 36.73 1.87
C ALA A 6 -11.28 35.88 2.74
N VAL A 7 -11.68 35.60 3.98
CA VAL A 7 -10.92 34.73 4.91
C VAL A 7 -10.76 33.32 4.35
N TYR A 8 -11.81 32.77 3.73
CA TYR A 8 -11.73 31.47 3.07
C TYR A 8 -10.73 31.48 1.90
N ILE A 9 -10.83 32.45 1.00
CA ILE A 9 -9.95 32.56 -0.17
C ILE A 9 -8.49 32.68 0.27
N GLU A 10 -8.20 33.52 1.27
CA GLU A 10 -6.86 33.69 1.79
C GLU A 10 -6.31 32.41 2.44
N SER A 11 -7.11 31.75 3.28
CA SER A 11 -6.71 30.50 3.95
C SER A 11 -6.45 29.39 2.94
N TYR A 12 -7.34 29.24 1.95
CA TYR A 12 -7.20 28.27 0.88
C TYR A 12 -5.96 28.54 0.02
N LYS A 13 -5.71 29.81 -0.32
CA LYS A 13 -4.52 30.21 -1.07
C LYS A 13 -3.24 29.80 -0.34
N ARG A 14 -3.14 30.07 0.96
CA ARG A 14 -2.00 29.66 1.79
C ARG A 14 -1.81 28.14 1.81
N LEU A 15 -2.89 27.39 2.01
CA LEU A 15 -2.83 25.92 2.00
C LEU A 15 -2.38 25.36 0.64
N SER A 16 -2.85 25.96 -0.46
CA SER A 16 -2.42 25.60 -1.81
C SER A 16 -0.93 25.89 -2.01
N GLU A 17 -0.46 27.06 -1.60
CA GLU A 17 0.96 27.43 -1.67
C GLU A 17 1.83 26.46 -0.85
N TRP A 18 1.40 26.11 0.36
CA TRP A 18 2.09 25.13 1.21
C TRP A 18 2.15 23.74 0.59
N ASN A 19 1.07 23.30 -0.06
CA ASN A 19 1.06 22.04 -0.78
C ASN A 19 2.09 22.04 -1.91
N ASP A 20 2.08 23.09 -2.74
CA ASP A 20 2.97 23.20 -3.90
C ASP A 20 4.46 23.30 -3.49
N GLU A 21 4.76 23.90 -2.34
CA GLU A 21 6.11 23.96 -1.78
C GLU A 21 6.59 22.60 -1.28
N LEU A 22 5.73 21.84 -0.60
CA LEU A 22 6.06 20.49 -0.14
C LEU A 22 6.20 19.50 -1.30
N GLU A 23 5.36 19.63 -2.34
CA GLU A 23 5.51 18.87 -3.58
C GLU A 23 6.82 19.19 -4.28
N PHE A 24 7.18 20.46 -4.36
CA PHE A 24 8.47 20.89 -4.92
C PHE A 24 9.66 20.29 -4.16
N LEU A 25 9.69 20.40 -2.83
CA LEU A 25 10.79 19.83 -2.04
C LEU A 25 10.82 18.31 -2.13
N GLY A 26 9.65 17.68 -2.08
CA GLY A 26 9.52 16.23 -2.24
C GLY A 26 10.03 15.77 -3.60
N PHE A 27 9.71 16.49 -4.66
CA PHE A 27 10.24 16.26 -6.00
C PHE A 27 11.77 16.34 -6.04
N VAL A 28 12.36 17.43 -5.53
CA VAL A 28 13.82 17.58 -5.53
C VAL A 28 14.48 16.41 -4.78
N LEU A 29 13.90 15.98 -3.67
CA LEU A 29 14.41 14.82 -2.93
C LEU A 29 14.28 13.52 -3.73
N LEU A 30 13.16 13.31 -4.43
CA LEU A 30 12.97 12.12 -5.27
C LEU A 30 14.00 12.07 -6.40
N GLU A 31 14.21 13.19 -7.08
CA GLU A 31 15.14 13.29 -8.21
C GLU A 31 16.57 12.90 -7.82
N ILE A 32 17.02 13.28 -6.62
CA ILE A 32 18.38 12.96 -6.18
C ILE A 32 18.50 11.53 -5.63
N ILE A 33 17.44 10.97 -5.04
CA ILE A 33 17.48 9.60 -4.49
C ILE A 33 17.29 8.54 -5.58
N ASP A 34 16.42 8.81 -6.54
CA ASP A 34 15.92 7.88 -7.55
C ASP A 34 15.52 8.65 -8.84
N PRO A 35 16.50 9.06 -9.66
CA PRO A 35 16.26 9.93 -10.82
C PRO A 35 15.41 9.29 -11.92
N GLU A 36 15.46 7.95 -12.06
CA GLU A 36 14.66 7.23 -13.07
C GLU A 36 13.31 6.75 -12.52
N GLY A 37 13.19 6.61 -11.19
CA GLY A 37 12.02 6.00 -10.57
C GLY A 37 10.71 6.76 -10.70
N ILE A 38 10.73 8.06 -10.96
CA ILE A 38 9.51 8.82 -11.28
C ILE A 38 9.01 8.45 -12.69
N GLU A 39 9.91 8.42 -13.68
CA GLU A 39 9.57 8.09 -15.06
C GLU A 39 9.15 6.63 -15.21
N ASP A 40 9.85 5.70 -14.53
CA ASP A 40 9.53 4.27 -14.47
C ASP A 40 8.13 3.99 -13.90
N ARG A 41 7.64 4.86 -13.01
CA ARG A 41 6.29 4.77 -12.44
C ARG A 41 5.21 5.37 -13.36
N GLY A 42 5.56 5.70 -14.59
CA GLY A 42 4.65 6.22 -15.62
C GLY A 42 4.38 7.71 -15.51
N PHE A 43 5.11 8.43 -14.65
CA PHE A 43 5.06 9.89 -14.61
C PHE A 43 6.07 10.44 -15.60
N CYS A 44 5.69 10.42 -16.88
CA CYS A 44 6.49 10.98 -17.97
C CYS A 44 6.82 12.47 -17.80
N TRP A 45 6.13 13.14 -16.87
CA TRP A 45 6.42 14.50 -16.46
C TRP A 45 6.55 14.55 -14.93
N HIS A 46 7.71 15.01 -14.48
CA HIS A 46 8.13 15.26 -13.10
C HIS A 46 7.13 16.07 -12.23
N GLN A 47 6.16 16.77 -12.84
CA GLN A 47 5.14 17.59 -12.17
C GLN A 47 3.76 16.94 -12.03
N ALA A 48 3.58 15.68 -12.45
CA ALA A 48 2.31 14.96 -12.29
C ALA A 48 2.22 14.17 -10.98
N VAL A 49 3.32 14.11 -10.20
CA VAL A 49 3.38 13.37 -8.94
C VAL A 49 2.80 14.24 -7.83
N ASP A 50 1.64 13.84 -7.32
CA ASP A 50 0.99 14.55 -6.23
C ASP A 50 1.68 14.25 -4.88
N LEU A 51 1.47 15.14 -3.90
CA LEU A 51 2.07 14.98 -2.56
C LEU A 51 1.84 13.59 -1.92
N PRO A 52 0.65 12.96 -2.03
CA PRO A 52 0.44 11.59 -1.57
C PRO A 52 1.37 10.56 -2.22
N THR A 53 1.54 10.60 -3.54
CA THR A 53 2.43 9.68 -4.25
C THR A 53 3.89 9.91 -3.85
N ILE A 54 4.32 11.16 -3.73
CA ILE A 54 5.66 11.51 -3.23
C ILE A 54 5.91 10.90 -1.85
N VAL A 55 4.94 11.03 -0.94
CA VAL A 55 5.03 10.46 0.41
C VAL A 55 5.19 8.95 0.38
N ASP A 56 4.46 8.26 -0.50
CA ASP A 56 4.51 6.79 -0.62
C ASP A 56 5.87 6.29 -1.15
N ILE A 57 6.41 6.99 -2.14
CA ILE A 57 7.74 6.70 -2.68
C ILE A 57 8.80 6.91 -1.59
N LEU A 58 8.79 8.06 -0.91
CA LEU A 58 9.76 8.37 0.14
C LEU A 58 9.66 7.41 1.33
N GLN A 59 8.46 6.97 1.73
CA GLN A 59 8.28 5.98 2.78
C GLN A 59 8.86 4.62 2.41
N SER A 60 8.68 4.22 1.15
CA SER A 60 9.25 2.99 0.61
C SER A 60 10.77 3.07 0.62
N ALA A 61 11.34 4.17 0.13
CA ALA A 61 12.78 4.40 0.12
C ALA A 61 13.40 4.45 1.53
N CYS A 62 12.67 4.98 2.51
CA CYS A 62 13.11 4.94 3.91
C CYS A 62 13.13 3.53 4.53
N SER A 63 12.50 2.54 3.88
CA SER A 63 12.40 1.18 4.39
C SER A 63 13.47 0.25 3.82
N ILE A 64 14.22 0.72 2.81
CA ILE A 64 15.24 -0.06 2.11
C ILE A 64 16.62 0.38 2.61
N PRO A 65 17.33 -0.46 3.39
CA PRO A 65 18.55 -0.03 4.09
C PRO A 65 19.73 0.31 3.18
N ASN A 66 19.75 -0.21 1.95
CA ASN A 66 20.85 -0.01 0.99
C ASN A 66 20.59 1.11 -0.02
N GLU A 67 19.44 1.79 0.04
CA GLU A 67 19.15 2.94 -0.83
C GLU A 67 19.82 4.23 -0.34
N LYS A 68 19.87 5.25 -1.21
CA LYS A 68 20.57 6.51 -0.94
C LYS A 68 20.15 7.16 0.37
N LEU A 69 18.84 7.17 0.70
CA LEU A 69 18.33 7.67 1.98
C LEU A 69 18.81 6.85 3.19
N GLY A 70 18.83 5.53 3.07
CA GLY A 70 19.29 4.63 4.14
C GLY A 70 20.79 4.71 4.41
N LYS A 71 21.58 5.02 3.37
CA LYS A 71 23.03 5.28 3.49
C LYS A 71 23.34 6.60 4.18
N VAL A 72 22.56 7.63 3.86
CA VAL A 72 22.78 9.00 4.34
C VAL A 72 22.23 9.23 5.74
N LEU A 73 21.04 8.71 6.05
CA LEU A 73 20.38 8.96 7.32
C LEU A 73 20.64 7.84 8.32
N SER A 74 21.13 8.19 9.51
CA SER A 74 21.24 7.24 10.61
C SER A 74 19.84 6.78 11.09
N LYS A 75 19.79 5.62 11.78
CA LYS A 75 18.53 4.95 12.17
C LYS A 75 17.51 5.85 12.88
N LYS A 76 17.96 6.79 13.72
CA LYS A 76 17.09 7.70 14.48
C LYS A 76 16.46 8.79 13.58
N PRO A 77 17.23 9.61 12.84
CA PRO A 77 16.71 10.52 11.81
C PRO A 77 15.80 9.86 10.78
N LEU A 78 16.17 8.67 10.29
CA LEU A 78 15.36 7.94 9.31
C LEU A 78 13.99 7.57 9.87
N LYS A 79 13.94 7.06 11.10
CA LYS A 79 12.68 6.75 11.81
C LYS A 79 11.83 7.99 12.03
N TYR A 80 12.45 9.11 12.40
CA TYR A 80 11.76 10.38 12.60
C TYR A 80 11.18 10.90 11.27
N PHE A 81 11.98 10.94 10.21
CA PHE A 81 11.54 11.38 8.88
C PHE A 81 10.38 10.53 8.37
N LYS A 82 10.46 9.20 8.52
CA LYS A 82 9.36 8.29 8.17
C LYS A 82 8.06 8.58 8.94
N ALA A 83 8.15 8.99 10.21
CA ALA A 83 6.99 9.39 11.01
C ALA A 83 6.45 10.80 10.64
N LEU A 84 7.29 11.63 10.03
CA LEU A 84 6.95 12.98 9.59
C LEU A 84 6.18 12.98 8.25
N LEU A 85 6.57 12.11 7.32
CA LEU A 85 5.99 12.03 5.96
C LEU A 85 4.45 11.93 5.91
N PRO A 86 3.76 11.12 6.73
CA PRO A 86 2.30 11.10 6.76
C PRO A 86 1.64 12.46 7.05
N GLN A 87 2.36 13.38 7.71
CA GLN A 87 1.82 14.71 8.05
C GLN A 87 1.63 15.59 6.81
N CYS A 88 2.41 15.38 5.74
CA CYS A 88 2.21 16.04 4.44
C CYS A 88 0.77 15.86 3.92
N ARG A 89 0.20 14.66 4.12
CA ARG A 89 -1.17 14.36 3.68
C ARG A 89 -2.23 15.21 4.39
N GLN A 90 -1.95 15.70 5.60
CA GLN A 90 -2.91 16.55 6.32
C GLN A 90 -3.10 17.90 5.63
N ILE A 91 -2.02 18.48 5.09
CA ILE A 91 -2.06 19.73 4.31
C ILE A 91 -2.77 19.46 2.97
N ARG A 92 -2.39 18.37 2.26
CA ARG A 92 -3.04 17.99 1.01
C ARG A 92 -4.54 17.76 1.16
N ASN A 93 -4.96 17.06 2.21
CA ASN A 93 -6.38 16.78 2.49
C ASN A 93 -7.16 18.07 2.79
N ALA A 94 -6.55 19.02 3.52
CA ALA A 94 -7.18 20.32 3.77
C ALA A 94 -7.43 21.09 2.46
N VAL A 95 -6.48 21.03 1.52
CA VAL A 95 -6.64 21.60 0.16
C VAL A 95 -7.71 20.84 -0.64
N ALA A 96 -7.62 19.51 -0.72
CA ALA A 96 -8.48 18.67 -1.56
C ALA A 96 -9.97 18.75 -1.17
N HIS A 97 -10.25 18.86 0.13
CA HIS A 97 -11.60 18.92 0.66
C HIS A 97 -12.12 20.34 0.84
N HIS A 98 -11.41 21.37 0.34
CA HIS A 98 -11.78 22.78 0.49
C HIS A 98 -12.14 23.13 1.95
N GLN A 99 -11.36 22.60 2.90
CA GLN A 99 -11.61 22.86 4.30
C GLN A 99 -11.34 24.33 4.60
N SER A 100 -12.22 24.94 5.38
CA SER A 100 -12.04 26.28 5.95
C SER A 100 -11.52 26.11 7.38
N PRO A 101 -10.21 25.82 7.60
CA PRO A 101 -9.69 25.67 8.94
C PRO A 101 -9.88 26.96 9.73
N ASP A 102 -10.17 26.82 11.02
CA ASP A 102 -10.10 27.94 11.94
C ASP A 102 -8.64 28.41 12.11
N ASN A 103 -8.45 29.59 12.72
CA ASN A 103 -7.11 30.16 12.90
C ASN A 103 -6.18 29.25 13.70
N THR A 104 -6.72 28.50 14.66
CA THR A 104 -5.96 27.55 15.49
C THR A 104 -5.44 26.40 14.64
N ARG A 105 -6.29 25.80 13.80
CA ARG A 105 -5.92 24.73 12.88
C ARG A 105 -4.96 25.21 11.81
N LEU A 106 -5.16 26.42 11.28
CA LEU A 106 -4.25 27.03 10.31
C LEU A 106 -2.84 27.21 10.89
N ARG A 107 -2.72 27.68 12.14
CA ARG A 107 -1.44 27.80 12.84
C ARG A 107 -0.76 26.43 13.04
N MET A 108 -1.51 25.41 13.46
CA MET A 108 -0.96 24.05 13.59
C MET A 108 -0.48 23.48 12.24
N LEU A 109 -1.19 23.76 11.15
CA LEU A 109 -0.78 23.31 9.82
C LEU A 109 0.46 24.07 9.33
N GLN A 110 0.57 25.36 9.67
CA GLN A 110 1.76 26.16 9.37
C GLN A 110 3.01 25.59 10.07
N GLU A 111 2.92 25.31 11.37
CA GLU A 111 4.04 24.74 12.14
C GLU A 111 4.49 23.39 11.55
N LYS A 112 3.53 22.54 11.18
CA LYS A 112 3.82 21.27 10.49
C LYS A 112 4.51 21.49 9.15
N LYS A 113 4.02 22.44 8.35
CA LYS A 113 4.62 22.78 7.06
C LYS A 113 6.05 23.26 7.24
N GLU A 114 6.31 24.13 8.20
CA GLU A 114 7.66 24.68 8.47
C GLU A 114 8.62 23.58 8.91
N ASN A 115 8.19 22.71 9.84
CA ASN A 115 8.98 21.56 10.28
C ASN A 115 9.27 20.60 9.12
N LEU A 116 8.26 20.25 8.32
CA LEU A 116 8.41 19.42 7.12
C LEU A 116 9.38 20.03 6.11
N SER A 117 9.23 21.32 5.82
CA SER A 117 10.08 22.03 4.86
C SER A 117 11.53 22.10 5.33
N SER A 118 11.76 22.28 6.64
CA SER A 118 13.09 22.29 7.23
C SER A 118 13.76 20.92 7.11
N TRP A 119 13.06 19.84 7.46
CA TRP A 119 13.57 18.49 7.34
C TRP A 119 13.84 18.08 5.89
N LEU A 120 12.93 18.34 4.97
CA LEU A 120 13.12 18.03 3.56
C LEU A 120 14.35 18.76 2.99
N GLN A 121 14.49 20.06 3.24
CA GLN A 121 15.67 20.82 2.78
C GLN A 121 16.97 20.30 3.40
N SER A 122 16.94 19.91 4.68
CA SER A 122 18.12 19.38 5.36
C SER A 122 18.55 18.03 4.78
N ILE A 123 17.59 17.14 4.53
CA ILE A 123 17.84 15.83 3.92
C ILE A 123 18.31 16.00 2.47
N ILE A 124 17.69 16.89 1.70
CA ILE A 124 18.09 17.17 0.31
C ILE A 124 19.56 17.57 0.28
N ARG A 125 19.98 18.54 1.11
CA ARG A 125 21.38 18.98 1.17
C ARG A 125 22.32 17.86 1.59
N LEU A 126 21.92 17.05 2.57
CA LEU A 126 22.75 15.96 3.07
C LEU A 126 22.94 14.86 2.00
N VAL A 127 21.86 14.48 1.31
CA VAL A 127 21.93 13.52 0.19
C VAL A 127 22.73 14.10 -0.97
N ALA A 128 22.50 15.37 -1.31
CA ALA A 128 23.22 16.07 -2.36
C ALA A 128 24.73 16.08 -2.11
N SER A 129 25.16 16.43 -0.88
CA SER A 129 26.57 16.44 -0.50
C SER A 129 27.20 15.04 -0.47
N GLU A 130 26.49 14.01 0.00
CA GLU A 130 27.04 12.64 0.07
C GLU A 130 27.26 12.04 -1.33
N PHE A 131 26.42 12.42 -2.30
CA PHE A 131 26.45 11.88 -3.66
C PHE A 131 27.00 12.85 -4.71
N ASP A 132 27.61 13.96 -4.28
CA ASP A 132 28.21 14.98 -5.16
C ASP A 132 27.24 15.53 -6.22
N ILE A 133 26.00 15.80 -5.81
CA ILE A 133 24.94 16.33 -6.66
C ILE A 133 24.78 17.82 -6.39
N HIS A 134 25.15 18.65 -7.37
CA HIS A 134 25.11 20.11 -7.22
C HIS A 134 23.83 20.74 -7.77
N GLU A 135 23.15 20.07 -8.72
CA GLU A 135 22.07 20.69 -9.47
C GLU A 135 20.94 19.69 -9.79
N VAL A 136 19.70 20.20 -9.79
CA VAL A 136 18.50 19.45 -10.20
C VAL A 136 17.73 20.25 -11.25
N LYS A 137 17.28 19.57 -12.31
CA LYS A 137 16.41 20.19 -13.32
C LYS A 137 14.98 20.19 -12.83
N TRP A 138 14.33 21.35 -12.90
CA TRP A 138 12.93 21.51 -12.54
C TRP A 138 12.18 22.31 -13.60
N CYS A 139 11.04 21.77 -14.03
CA CYS A 139 10.15 22.47 -14.96
C CYS A 139 8.97 23.02 -14.17
N PRO A 140 8.78 24.34 -14.03
CA PRO A 140 7.59 24.91 -13.39
C PRO A 140 6.35 24.86 -14.31
N TYR A 141 5.16 24.67 -13.74
CA TYR A 141 3.93 24.58 -14.52
C TYR A 141 3.49 25.98 -14.92
N THR A 142 3.26 26.19 -16.21
CA THR A 142 2.51 27.36 -16.67
C THR A 142 1.29 26.87 -17.43
N ALA A 143 0.12 27.41 -17.10
CA ALA A 143 -1.11 27.15 -17.84
C ALA A 143 -1.01 27.49 -19.34
N GLN A 144 0.06 28.16 -19.77
CA GLN A 144 0.32 28.60 -21.14
C GLN A 144 1.22 27.64 -21.95
N SER A 145 1.87 26.61 -21.36
CA SER A 145 2.84 25.76 -22.06
C SER A 145 2.25 24.58 -22.85
N GLN A 146 0.92 24.48 -22.97
CA GLN A 146 0.24 23.37 -23.66
C GLN A 146 0.46 23.32 -25.19
N THR A 147 1.26 24.23 -25.76
CA THR A 147 1.59 24.24 -27.20
C THR A 147 3.06 23.93 -27.43
N LYS A 148 3.34 22.66 -27.80
CA LYS A 148 4.54 22.10 -28.47
C LYS A 148 5.89 22.83 -28.29
N ALA A 149 6.79 22.13 -27.58
CA ALA A 149 8.18 21.84 -27.97
C ALA A 149 9.36 22.71 -27.46
N THR A 150 9.18 23.52 -26.42
CA THR A 150 10.34 24.02 -25.66
C THR A 150 9.98 24.10 -24.18
N TYR A 151 10.27 23.02 -23.44
CA TYR A 151 10.20 23.05 -21.99
C TYR A 151 11.38 23.86 -21.49
N ASN A 152 11.11 25.00 -20.87
CA ASN A 152 12.13 25.77 -20.18
C ASN A 152 12.39 25.12 -18.83
N ALA A 153 13.18 24.04 -18.82
CA ALA A 153 13.71 23.48 -17.60
C ALA A 153 14.61 24.54 -16.94
N SER A 154 14.31 24.85 -15.67
CA SER A 154 15.13 25.72 -14.84
C SER A 154 16.02 24.86 -13.96
N THR A 155 17.28 25.24 -13.82
CA THR A 155 18.20 24.54 -12.92
C THR A 155 18.03 25.08 -11.50
N ILE A 156 17.94 24.18 -10.53
CA ILE A 156 17.99 24.47 -9.09
C ILE A 156 19.39 24.08 -8.61
N SER A 157 20.10 25.02 -8.01
CA SER A 157 21.36 24.75 -7.32
C SER A 157 21.05 24.16 -5.94
N LEU A 158 21.65 23.03 -5.59
CA LEU A 158 21.51 22.41 -4.27
C LEU A 158 22.50 22.99 -3.25
N ASP A 159 23.55 23.65 -3.73
CA ASP A 159 24.59 24.27 -2.92
C ASP A 159 24.19 25.68 -2.44
N ASP A 160 23.36 26.39 -3.22
CA ASP A 160 23.11 27.82 -3.02
C ASP A 160 21.80 28.14 -2.29
N GLY A 161 21.89 28.39 -0.99
CA GLY A 161 20.80 29.05 -0.25
C GLY A 161 19.50 28.23 -0.13
N PRO A 162 18.37 28.87 0.25
CA PRO A 162 17.10 28.17 0.48
C PRO A 162 16.43 27.75 -0.83
N LEU A 163 16.07 26.47 -0.96
CA LEU A 163 15.46 25.92 -2.18
C LEU A 163 14.11 26.58 -2.50
N LEU A 164 13.33 26.93 -1.48
CA LEU A 164 12.05 27.62 -1.66
C LEU A 164 12.22 29.04 -2.23
N LEU A 165 13.30 29.74 -1.87
CA LEU A 165 13.60 31.06 -2.43
C LEU A 165 13.99 30.95 -3.91
N GLN A 166 14.73 29.92 -4.29
CA GLN A 166 15.05 29.65 -5.70
C GLN A 166 13.77 29.34 -6.49
N ARG A 167 12.88 28.51 -5.94
CA ARG A 167 11.56 28.21 -6.52
C ARG A 167 10.78 29.50 -6.79
N GLU A 168 10.69 30.40 -5.82
CA GLU A 168 9.99 31.68 -5.98
C GLU A 168 10.60 32.52 -7.11
N LYS A 169 11.92 32.69 -7.14
CA LYS A 169 12.63 33.43 -8.21
C LYS A 169 12.35 32.84 -9.60
N ILE A 170 12.39 31.51 -9.71
CA ILE A 170 12.09 30.82 -10.97
C ILE A 170 10.63 31.07 -11.37
N LEU A 171 9.66 30.91 -10.45
CA LEU A 171 8.25 31.16 -10.73
C LEU A 171 7.96 32.62 -11.11
N GLU A 172 8.63 33.58 -10.50
CA GLU A 172 8.53 35.00 -10.87
C GLU A 172 9.11 35.29 -12.26
N SER A 173 10.25 34.66 -12.60
CA SER A 173 10.87 34.82 -13.92
C SER A 173 9.98 34.29 -15.04
N VAL A 174 9.21 33.25 -14.75
CA VAL A 174 8.28 32.60 -15.66
C VAL A 174 6.97 33.38 -15.84
N LYS A 175 6.50 34.07 -14.79
CA LYS A 175 5.30 34.94 -14.86
C LYS A 175 5.54 36.23 -15.65
N LYS A 176 6.78 36.72 -15.71
CA LYS A 176 7.13 37.88 -16.54
C LYS A 176 7.20 37.40 -17.99
N PRO A 177 6.33 37.85 -18.90
CA PRO A 177 6.57 37.63 -20.32
C PRO A 177 7.95 38.20 -20.62
N GLN A 178 8.86 37.38 -21.13
CA GLN A 178 10.07 37.89 -21.76
C GLN A 178 9.60 38.75 -22.93
N ILE A 179 9.44 40.04 -22.68
CA ILE A 179 9.34 41.05 -23.72
C ILE A 179 10.73 41.03 -24.34
N LYS A 180 10.94 40.11 -25.29
CA LYS A 180 11.99 40.30 -26.28
C LYS A 180 11.76 41.71 -26.82
N PRO A 181 12.77 42.58 -26.86
CA PRO A 181 12.62 43.85 -27.52
C PRO A 181 12.34 43.54 -28.98
N THR A 182 11.05 43.55 -29.34
CA THR A 182 10.63 43.51 -30.72
C THR A 182 11.15 44.83 -31.26
N SER A 183 12.29 44.77 -31.95
CA SER A 183 12.81 45.91 -32.68
C SER A 183 11.64 46.49 -33.47
N VAL A 184 11.36 47.77 -33.24
CA VAL A 184 10.28 48.49 -33.91
C VAL A 184 10.67 48.56 -35.38
N LYS A 185 10.31 47.53 -36.15
CA LYS A 185 10.36 47.57 -37.61
C LYS A 185 9.36 48.64 -38.02
N ARG A 186 9.90 49.75 -38.54
CA ARG A 186 9.12 50.84 -39.15
C ARG A 186 8.03 50.23 -40.04
N LYS A 187 6.76 50.54 -39.74
CA LYS A 187 5.62 50.09 -40.53
C LYS A 187 5.72 50.69 -41.94
N SER A 188 6.24 49.91 -42.88
CA SER A 188 6.00 50.15 -44.30
C SER A 188 4.51 49.96 -44.60
N LYS A 189 3.91 50.87 -45.38
CA LYS A 189 2.50 50.75 -45.80
C LYS A 189 2.33 49.44 -46.56
N ALA A 190 1.47 48.55 -46.04
CA ALA A 190 1.17 47.28 -46.67
C ALA A 190 0.49 47.50 -48.04
N THR A 191 1.22 47.16 -49.11
CA THR A 191 0.70 47.06 -50.48
C THR A 191 -0.44 46.05 -50.54
N GLU A 192 -1.38 46.27 -51.45
CA GLU A 192 -2.61 45.47 -51.58
C GLU A 192 -2.33 43.99 -51.88
N GLU A 193 -1.26 43.71 -52.63
CA GLU A 193 -0.73 42.36 -52.86
C GLU A 193 -0.23 41.67 -51.58
N GLY A 194 0.38 42.43 -50.66
CA GLY A 194 0.83 41.92 -49.36
C GLY A 194 -0.34 41.49 -48.47
N ARG A 195 -1.48 42.20 -48.55
CA ARG A 195 -2.71 41.83 -47.83
C ARG A 195 -3.34 40.56 -48.39
N LYS A 196 -3.36 40.38 -49.71
CA LYS A 196 -3.85 39.14 -50.35
C LYS A 196 -3.00 37.92 -49.97
N ARG A 197 -1.68 38.03 -50.04
CA ARG A 197 -0.75 36.94 -49.64
C ARG A 197 -0.88 36.59 -48.16
N HIS A 198 -1.02 37.59 -47.28
CA HIS A 198 -1.24 37.37 -45.85
C HIS A 198 -2.58 36.66 -45.58
N TRP A 199 -3.64 37.01 -46.30
CA TRP A 199 -4.95 36.36 -46.16
C TRP A 199 -4.94 34.90 -46.63
N GLU A 200 -4.25 34.60 -47.73
CA GLU A 200 -4.06 33.23 -48.20
C GLU A 200 -3.23 32.39 -47.22
N ALA A 201 -2.13 32.94 -46.71
CA ALA A 201 -1.32 32.30 -45.68
C ALA A 201 -2.14 32.02 -44.40
N PHE A 202 -3.01 32.94 -44.00
CA PHE A 202 -3.92 32.77 -42.88
C PHE A 202 -4.93 31.62 -43.10
N LYS A 203 -5.54 31.54 -44.30
CA LYS A 203 -6.45 30.43 -44.64
C LYS A 203 -5.73 29.08 -44.62
N ILE A 204 -4.51 29.00 -45.16
CA ILE A 204 -3.69 27.79 -45.14
C ILE A 204 -3.33 27.42 -43.69
N ALA A 205 -2.94 28.38 -42.87
CA ALA A 205 -2.63 28.16 -41.46
C ALA A 205 -3.85 27.64 -40.67
N GLN A 206 -5.05 28.16 -40.96
CA GLN A 206 -6.29 27.65 -40.37
C GLN A 206 -6.56 26.20 -40.75
N ARG A 207 -6.43 25.84 -42.04
CA ARG A 207 -6.61 24.45 -42.50
C ARG A 207 -5.64 23.49 -41.79
N ARG A 208 -4.36 23.86 -41.73
CA ARG A 208 -3.33 23.09 -41.00
C ARG A 208 -3.60 22.98 -39.50
N LYS A 209 -4.33 23.93 -38.91
CA LYS A 209 -4.71 23.87 -37.49
C LYS A 209 -5.85 22.88 -37.26
N VAL A 210 -6.82 22.83 -38.18
CA VAL A 210 -7.93 21.87 -38.13
C VAL A 210 -7.43 20.45 -38.37
N GLU A 211 -6.55 20.26 -39.35
CA GLU A 211 -5.96 18.96 -39.68
C GLU A 211 -5.14 18.41 -38.51
N ARG A 212 -4.25 19.23 -37.91
CA ARG A 212 -3.52 18.85 -36.69
C ARG A 212 -4.42 18.49 -35.51
N ARG A 213 -5.59 19.11 -35.37
CA ARG A 213 -6.55 18.72 -34.32
C ARG A 213 -7.12 17.33 -34.58
N ARG A 214 -7.48 17.02 -35.84
CA ARG A 214 -7.96 15.69 -36.22
C ARG A 214 -6.89 14.61 -36.01
N GLU A 215 -5.64 14.89 -36.34
CA GLU A 215 -4.52 13.98 -36.06
C GLU A 215 -4.34 13.74 -34.55
N ILE A 216 -4.42 14.79 -33.73
CA ILE A 216 -4.32 14.64 -32.27
C ILE A 216 -5.50 13.85 -31.71
N ASP A 217 -6.72 14.10 -32.20
CA ASP A 217 -7.91 13.40 -31.74
C ASP A 217 -7.87 11.91 -32.11
N THR A 218 -7.42 11.59 -33.33
CA THR A 218 -7.21 10.19 -33.77
C THR A 218 -6.15 9.49 -32.94
N GLN A 219 -4.99 10.12 -32.68
CA GLN A 219 -3.96 9.57 -31.79
C GLN A 219 -4.47 9.35 -30.37
N LYS A 220 -5.29 10.27 -29.83
CA LYS A 220 -5.91 10.10 -28.51
C LYS A 220 -6.88 8.93 -28.47
N ASP A 221 -7.63 8.70 -29.55
CA ASP A 221 -8.58 7.60 -29.63
C ASP A 221 -7.86 6.26 -29.78
N GLU A 222 -6.78 6.19 -30.54
CA GLU A 222 -5.90 5.02 -30.63
C GLU A 222 -5.26 4.69 -29.28
N TYR A 223 -4.71 5.70 -28.59
CA TYR A 223 -4.14 5.51 -27.25
C TYR A 223 -5.20 5.04 -26.24
N ARG A 224 -6.42 5.58 -26.29
CA ARG A 224 -7.53 5.12 -25.45
C ARG A 224 -7.89 3.66 -25.73
N ARG A 225 -7.93 3.23 -26.99
CA ARG A 225 -8.17 1.83 -27.36
C ARG A 225 -7.08 0.90 -26.85
N TYR A 226 -5.81 1.28 -27.04
CA TYR A 226 -4.67 0.53 -26.52
C TYR A 226 -4.76 0.34 -25.00
N LYS A 227 -5.03 1.43 -24.26
CA LYS A 227 -5.12 1.38 -22.79
C LYS A 227 -6.32 0.55 -22.29
N LEU A 228 -7.44 0.58 -23.02
CA LEU A 228 -8.57 -0.30 -22.71
C LEU A 228 -8.21 -1.77 -22.93
N GLN A 229 -7.51 -2.09 -24.01
CA GLN A 229 -7.08 -3.46 -24.29
C GLN A 229 -6.10 -3.99 -23.22
N GLU A 230 -5.20 -3.14 -22.74
CA GLU A 230 -4.29 -3.46 -21.62
C GLU A 230 -5.07 -3.75 -20.33
N LEU A 231 -6.02 -2.87 -19.98
CA LEU A 231 -6.87 -3.06 -18.79
C LEU A 231 -7.74 -4.32 -18.88
N ASP A 232 -8.29 -4.62 -20.05
CA ASP A 232 -9.04 -5.86 -20.29
C ASP A 232 -8.14 -7.08 -20.11
N GLY A 233 -6.91 -7.05 -20.64
CA GLY A 233 -5.90 -8.08 -20.45
C GLY A 233 -5.62 -8.35 -18.97
N ASP A 234 -5.35 -7.30 -18.20
CA ASP A 234 -5.11 -7.38 -16.75
C ASP A 234 -6.31 -7.92 -15.97
N TYR A 235 -7.52 -7.53 -16.38
CA TYR A 235 -8.75 -8.02 -15.78
C TYR A 235 -8.91 -9.52 -16.03
N TYR A 236 -8.67 -9.98 -17.27
CA TYR A 236 -8.74 -11.40 -17.62
C TYR A 236 -7.71 -12.21 -16.85
N GLN A 237 -6.47 -11.75 -16.73
CA GLN A 237 -5.43 -12.44 -15.94
C GLN A 237 -5.83 -12.56 -14.46
N ARG A 238 -6.28 -11.46 -13.84
CA ARG A 238 -6.76 -11.48 -12.44
C ARG A 238 -7.98 -12.37 -12.25
N ARG A 239 -8.85 -12.47 -13.25
CA ARG A 239 -10.00 -13.39 -13.21
C ARG A 239 -9.53 -14.84 -13.26
N GLN A 240 -8.58 -15.19 -14.13
CA GLN A 240 -8.02 -16.54 -14.22
C GLN A 240 -7.33 -16.97 -12.92
N LEU A 241 -6.54 -16.09 -12.30
CA LEU A 241 -5.92 -16.37 -11.00
C LEU A 241 -6.96 -16.64 -9.90
N ARG A 242 -8.05 -15.87 -9.87
CA ARG A 242 -9.16 -16.11 -8.92
C ARG A 242 -9.84 -17.45 -9.16
N LEU A 243 -10.07 -17.84 -10.42
CA LEU A 243 -10.64 -19.14 -10.75
C LEU A 243 -9.71 -20.29 -10.28
N MET A 244 -8.40 -20.18 -10.55
CA MET A 244 -7.42 -21.17 -10.06
C MET A 244 -7.39 -21.29 -8.53
N GLN A 245 -7.57 -20.18 -7.80
CA GLN A 245 -7.67 -20.21 -6.35
C GLN A 245 -8.95 -20.93 -5.88
N VAL A 246 -10.08 -20.68 -6.53
CA VAL A 246 -11.35 -21.37 -6.24
C VAL A 246 -11.21 -22.87 -6.51
N ASP A 247 -10.62 -23.27 -7.63
CA ASP A 247 -10.39 -24.67 -7.97
C ASP A 247 -9.49 -25.35 -6.94
N ARG A 248 -8.43 -24.67 -6.48
CA ARG A 248 -7.54 -25.17 -5.42
C ARG A 248 -8.31 -25.39 -4.11
N ILE A 249 -9.13 -24.43 -3.69
CA ILE A 249 -9.94 -24.54 -2.47
C ILE A 249 -10.94 -25.69 -2.61
N HIS A 250 -11.59 -25.81 -3.76
CA HIS A 250 -12.51 -26.91 -4.03
C HIS A 250 -11.81 -28.28 -3.90
N HIS A 251 -10.60 -28.43 -4.45
CA HIS A 251 -9.82 -29.65 -4.29
C HIS A 251 -9.46 -29.96 -2.83
N LEU A 252 -9.12 -28.95 -2.03
CA LEU A 252 -8.85 -29.12 -0.60
C LEU A 252 -10.09 -29.60 0.14
N ILE A 253 -11.24 -28.97 -0.08
CA ILE A 253 -12.51 -29.39 0.53
C ILE A 253 -12.85 -30.84 0.17
N VAL A 254 -12.69 -31.23 -1.09
CA VAL A 254 -12.93 -32.62 -1.53
C VAL A 254 -11.97 -33.60 -0.83
N SER A 255 -10.72 -33.20 -0.61
CA SER A 255 -9.75 -34.04 0.11
C SER A 255 -10.07 -34.17 1.60
N GLU A 256 -10.48 -33.08 2.24
CA GLU A 256 -10.92 -33.07 3.65
C GLU A 256 -12.18 -33.91 3.83
N GLU A 257 -13.13 -33.83 2.89
CA GLU A 257 -14.35 -34.65 2.93
C GLU A 257 -14.02 -36.14 2.82
N LYS A 258 -13.07 -36.53 1.97
CA LYS A 258 -12.60 -37.92 1.87
C LYS A 258 -11.94 -38.39 3.16
N GLU A 259 -11.09 -37.56 3.76
CA GLU A 259 -10.44 -37.88 5.03
C GLU A 259 -11.48 -38.01 6.16
N TRP A 260 -12.44 -37.09 6.23
CA TRP A 260 -13.52 -37.16 7.20
C TRP A 260 -14.36 -38.43 7.04
N ARG A 261 -14.70 -38.83 5.81
CA ARG A 261 -15.41 -40.09 5.54
C ARG A 261 -14.58 -41.31 5.98
N PHE A 262 -13.27 -41.30 5.74
CA PHE A 262 -12.37 -42.36 6.19
C PHE A 262 -12.31 -42.47 7.71
N GLN A 263 -12.10 -41.35 8.40
CA GLN A 263 -12.09 -41.30 9.87
C GLN A 263 -13.41 -41.76 10.46
N ARG A 264 -14.54 -41.28 9.93
CA ARG A 264 -15.88 -41.71 10.35
C ARG A 264 -16.08 -43.21 10.22
N THR A 265 -15.62 -43.81 9.11
CA THR A 265 -15.71 -45.25 8.90
C THR A 265 -14.89 -46.01 9.95
N ARG A 266 -13.65 -45.57 10.23
CA ARG A 266 -12.81 -46.16 11.29
C ARG A 266 -13.41 -46.04 12.68
N TYR A 267 -14.04 -44.90 13.01
CA TYR A 267 -14.73 -44.73 14.29
C TYR A 267 -15.89 -45.71 14.43
N LEU A 268 -16.70 -45.87 13.38
CA LEU A 268 -17.82 -46.83 13.38
C LEU A 268 -17.34 -48.27 13.51
N GLU A 269 -16.24 -48.65 12.84
CA GLU A 269 -15.62 -49.98 12.99
C GLU A 269 -15.06 -50.21 14.40
N TYR A 270 -14.44 -49.19 14.99
CA TYR A 270 -13.92 -49.26 16.36
C TYR A 270 -15.05 -49.39 17.38
N GLU A 271 -16.13 -48.63 17.22
CA GLU A 271 -17.30 -48.69 18.10
C GLU A 271 -18.01 -50.05 17.99
N ALA A 272 -18.18 -50.57 16.77
CA ALA A 272 -18.70 -51.93 16.55
C ALA A 272 -17.81 -53.00 17.22
N SER A 273 -16.49 -52.83 17.19
CA SER A 273 -15.53 -53.72 17.85
C SER A 273 -15.56 -53.61 19.38
N ALA A 274 -15.75 -52.40 19.92
CA ALA A 274 -15.83 -52.14 21.36
C ALA A 274 -17.13 -52.69 21.98
N VAL A 275 -18.27 -52.61 21.27
CA VAL A 275 -19.54 -53.22 21.68
C VAL A 275 -19.40 -54.75 21.77
N ASN A 276 -18.70 -55.37 20.82
CA ASN A 276 -18.41 -56.80 20.86
C ASN A 276 -17.54 -57.17 22.07
N PHE A 277 -16.55 -56.36 22.43
CA PHE A 277 -15.70 -56.60 23.60
C PHE A 277 -16.46 -56.47 24.94
N SER A 278 -17.36 -55.49 25.03
CA SER A 278 -18.25 -55.31 26.20
C SER A 278 -19.18 -56.50 26.39
N SER A 279 -19.74 -57.05 25.30
CA SER A 279 -20.61 -58.23 25.37
C SER A 279 -19.89 -59.49 25.89
N CYS A 280 -18.61 -59.68 25.53
CA CYS A 280 -17.80 -60.79 26.06
C CYS A 280 -17.50 -60.62 27.56
N ILE A 281 -17.24 -59.41 28.04
CA ILE A 281 -16.98 -59.14 29.47
C ILE A 281 -18.27 -59.33 30.29
N SER A 282 -19.41 -58.88 29.78
CA SER A 282 -20.70 -59.11 30.44
C SER A 282 -21.04 -60.60 30.50
N PHE A 283 -20.73 -61.37 29.46
CA PHE A 283 -20.92 -62.82 29.44
C PHE A 283 -20.01 -63.55 30.43
N THR A 284 -18.73 -63.18 30.52
CA THR A 284 -17.80 -63.80 31.49
C THR A 284 -18.16 -63.46 32.94
N LEU A 285 -18.58 -62.22 33.22
CA LEU A 285 -19.07 -61.82 34.54
C LEU A 285 -20.36 -62.56 34.93
N ALA A 286 -21.29 -62.75 33.98
CA ALA A 286 -22.49 -63.54 34.22
C ALA A 286 -22.16 -65.01 34.55
N LEU A 287 -21.23 -65.64 33.80
CA LEU A 287 -20.75 -66.99 34.11
C LEU A 287 -20.10 -67.09 35.50
N LEU A 288 -19.31 -66.08 35.88
CA LEU A 288 -18.67 -66.01 37.19
C LEU A 288 -19.70 -65.86 38.33
N ALA A 289 -20.71 -65.00 38.13
CA ALA A 289 -21.78 -64.80 39.10
C ALA A 289 -22.64 -66.05 39.30
N VAL A 290 -22.93 -66.79 38.23
CA VAL A 290 -23.70 -68.04 38.30
C VAL A 290 -22.90 -69.20 38.91
N SER A 291 -21.59 -69.24 38.68
CA SER A 291 -20.72 -70.29 39.22
C SER A 291 -20.22 -70.01 40.64
N ALA A 292 -20.15 -68.75 41.08
CA ALA A 292 -19.68 -68.38 42.42
C ALA A 292 -20.40 -69.10 43.58
N PRO A 293 -21.73 -69.28 43.58
CA PRO A 293 -22.42 -70.04 44.63
C PRO A 293 -21.99 -71.51 44.73
N LEU A 294 -21.65 -72.13 43.58
CA LEU A 294 -21.17 -73.52 43.55
C LEU A 294 -19.78 -73.61 44.18
N TRP A 295 -18.89 -72.68 43.85
CA TRP A 295 -17.55 -72.59 44.44
C TRP A 295 -17.61 -72.27 45.94
N LEU A 296 -18.50 -71.36 46.35
CA LEU A 296 -18.70 -71.02 47.76
C LEU A 296 -19.24 -72.21 48.55
N GLY A 297 -20.20 -72.95 47.99
CA GLY A 297 -20.74 -74.17 48.58
C GLY A 297 -19.68 -75.26 48.73
N LEU A 298 -18.83 -75.47 47.72
CA LEU A 298 -17.69 -76.38 47.80
C LEU A 298 -16.68 -75.94 48.87
N PHE A 299 -16.37 -74.65 48.94
CA PHE A 299 -15.44 -74.11 49.93
C PHE A 299 -15.97 -74.29 51.36
N ILE A 300 -17.24 -73.93 51.61
CA ILE A 300 -17.89 -74.13 52.92
C ILE A 300 -17.89 -75.61 53.29
N ARG A 301 -18.19 -76.51 52.34
CA ARG A 301 -18.15 -77.96 52.57
C ARG A 301 -16.74 -78.46 52.91
N CYS A 302 -15.70 -77.96 52.24
CA CYS A 302 -14.31 -78.29 52.54
C CYS A 302 -13.88 -77.78 53.92
N VAL A 303 -14.22 -76.55 54.27
CA VAL A 303 -13.94 -75.96 55.58
C VAL A 303 -14.69 -76.71 56.68
N TRP A 304 -15.95 -77.06 56.46
CA TRP A 304 -16.77 -77.83 57.39
C TRP A 304 -16.21 -79.23 57.63
N LYS A 305 -15.83 -79.96 56.56
CA LYS A 305 -15.15 -81.26 56.70
C LYS A 305 -13.85 -81.15 57.49
N GLY A 306 -13.02 -80.15 57.17
CA GLY A 306 -11.76 -79.92 57.91
C GLY A 306 -12.00 -79.57 59.38
N ALA A 307 -13.06 -78.81 59.69
CA ALA A 307 -13.45 -78.50 61.06
C ALA A 307 -13.95 -79.75 61.79
N GLN A 308 -14.80 -80.58 61.17
CA GLN A 308 -15.26 -81.85 61.74
C GLN A 308 -14.09 -82.80 62.05
N GLU A 309 -13.11 -82.94 61.15
CA GLU A 309 -11.93 -83.77 61.39
C GLU A 309 -11.04 -83.25 62.53
N ARG A 310 -11.03 -81.93 62.76
CA ARG A 310 -10.30 -81.31 63.88
C ARG A 310 -11.04 -81.44 65.21
N PHE A 311 -12.37 -81.23 65.21
CA PHE A 311 -13.19 -81.37 66.41
C PHE A 311 -13.39 -82.84 66.82
N GLY A 312 -13.51 -83.77 65.87
CA GLY A 312 -13.55 -85.22 66.16
C GLY A 312 -12.28 -85.72 66.84
N ARG A 313 -11.11 -85.18 66.48
CA ARG A 313 -9.84 -85.47 67.17
C ARG A 313 -9.78 -84.90 68.59
N LEU A 314 -10.45 -83.79 68.87
CA LEU A 314 -10.49 -83.19 70.22
C LEU A 314 -11.44 -83.93 71.17
N PHE A 315 -12.53 -84.52 70.67
CA PHE A 315 -13.46 -85.31 71.49
C PHE A 315 -13.03 -86.76 71.69
N SER A 316 -12.16 -87.31 70.84
CA SER A 316 -11.62 -88.66 71.03
C SER A 316 -10.53 -88.76 72.13
N ILE A 317 -10.12 -87.64 72.74
CA ILE A 317 -9.06 -87.60 73.78
C ILE A 317 -9.64 -87.65 75.22
N LYS A 318 -10.97 -87.78 75.39
CA LYS A 318 -11.60 -87.80 76.73
C LYS A 318 -12.12 -89.14 77.24
N GLU A 319 -11.84 -90.26 76.56
CA GLU A 319 -12.14 -91.60 77.08
C GLU A 319 -10.88 -92.44 77.22
N VAL A 320 -10.04 -92.14 78.23
CA VAL A 320 -9.17 -93.16 78.86
C VAL A 320 -9.14 -92.90 80.38
N SER A 321 -10.01 -93.68 81.04
CA SER A 321 -9.89 -94.36 82.35
C SER A 321 -9.59 -93.58 83.64
N PHE A 322 -10.57 -93.70 84.54
CA PHE A 322 -10.44 -94.00 85.98
C PHE A 322 -9.24 -94.90 86.34
#